data_AF-A0A9D4SKH0-F1
#
_entry.id   AF-A0A9D4SKH0-F1
#
_cell.length_a   1.000
_cell.length_b   1.000
_cell.length_c   1.000
_cell.angle_alpha   90.00
_cell.angle_beta   90.00
_cell.angle_gamma   90.00
#
_symmetry.space_group_name_H-M   'P 1'
#
loop_
_entity.id
_entity.type
_entity.pdbx_description
1 polymer ?
#
loop_
_entity_poly.entity_id
_entity_poly.type
_entity_poly.pdbx_seq_one_letter_code
_entity_poly.pdbx_strand_id
1 'polypeptide(L)'
;MENFLLKMKLWPQKFSHEIPLSDIAVSFFQSWKKYIARMDYNLDDYYRRTIPHTFQTFLPSITIVLAATITIVYLIILVAFPATATTILPFTLNDLEKILKFQSFNLILWYSIIVLFILETVWFVAFRKILIYDCRINDIFRKYQYFHNDETFVEPKYRHYFHWFMTITNLIANSIYKSLLYILILTLLRILYWVLYIYWDNRIDFIKVFIFIIVCIAIAWHTKHSFGILFISIRHLLQYIELFRIQVKQLVIRFKSKSRIRNFWHQFHRHYLILFNEISTMNYTSREFYIKMELISKFSIIISSLFYSQQQRMSVVNTILVILLLAVFFSTIAVYLWLSLIPSYNEQFYHSTMKRYVHSFVVVDNHHQHQKHQHHRHQRHFKQLQRIRQFRDRLKISHFIQSISENLFGFTCGQIFFINKYKWIELFMFNFVIVCLFYKKFCL
;
A
#
# COMPACT_ATOMS: atom_id res chain seq x y z
N MET A 1 -33.59 -8.99 6.23
CA MET A 1 -32.48 -8.17 6.77
C MET A 1 -31.94 -8.73 8.10
N GLU A 2 -32.80 -9.10 9.05
CA GLU A 2 -32.39 -9.77 10.31
C GLU A 2 -31.63 -11.08 10.11
N ASN A 3 -32.04 -11.92 9.15
CA ASN A 3 -31.36 -13.19 8.87
C ASN A 3 -29.94 -13.00 8.28
N PHE A 4 -29.68 -11.86 7.62
CA PHE A 4 -28.34 -11.48 7.14
C PHE A 4 -27.47 -10.94 8.29
N LEU A 5 -28.05 -10.15 9.19
CA LEU A 5 -27.37 -9.67 10.41
C LEU A 5 -27.04 -10.82 11.38
N LEU A 6 -27.92 -11.83 11.48
CA LEU A 6 -27.68 -13.04 12.29
C LEU A 6 -26.60 -13.92 11.67
N LYS A 7 -26.59 -14.07 10.33
CA LYS A 7 -25.49 -14.73 9.59
C LYS A 7 -24.18 -13.97 9.71
N MET A 8 -24.18 -12.63 9.72
CA MET A 8 -22.97 -11.83 9.99
C MET A 8 -22.47 -11.96 11.44
N LYS A 9 -23.36 -12.20 12.42
CA LYS A 9 -22.99 -12.48 13.81
C LYS A 9 -22.41 -13.89 14.01
N LEU A 10 -22.84 -14.87 13.22
CA LEU A 10 -22.40 -16.28 13.29
C LEU A 10 -21.22 -16.61 12.37
N TRP A 11 -21.03 -15.84 11.29
CA TRP A 11 -19.87 -15.92 10.39
C TRP A 11 -18.50 -15.93 11.08
N PRO A 12 -18.25 -15.18 12.15
CA PRO A 12 -16.94 -15.13 12.79
C PRO A 12 -16.58 -16.41 13.57
N GLN A 13 -17.57 -17.24 13.95
CA GLN A 13 -17.32 -18.48 14.68
C GLN A 13 -16.87 -19.64 13.77
N LYS A 14 -17.12 -19.55 12.46
CA LYS A 14 -16.79 -20.61 11.49
C LYS A 14 -15.34 -20.54 10.96
N PHE A 15 -14.59 -19.49 11.31
CA PHE A 15 -13.19 -19.27 10.93
C PHE A 15 -12.23 -19.33 12.13
N SER A 16 -12.49 -20.23 13.09
CA SER A 16 -11.79 -20.34 14.36
C SER A 16 -10.37 -20.92 14.29
N HIS A 17 -9.86 -21.28 13.12
CA HIS A 17 -8.43 -21.58 12.97
C HIS A 17 -7.64 -20.29 12.88
N GLU A 18 -6.98 -19.93 13.98
CA GLU A 18 -6.10 -18.77 14.04
C GLU A 18 -4.93 -18.95 13.05
N ILE A 19 -4.93 -18.17 11.97
CA ILE A 19 -3.78 -18.11 11.07
C ILE A 19 -2.63 -17.40 11.82
N PRO A 20 -1.47 -18.04 12.00
CA PRO A 20 -0.36 -17.41 12.69
C PRO A 20 0.19 -16.24 11.85
N LEU A 21 0.70 -15.21 12.55
CA LEU A 21 1.24 -14.01 11.90
C LEU A 21 2.44 -14.33 10.98
N SER A 22 3.16 -15.41 11.27
CA SER A 22 4.23 -15.95 10.44
C SER A 22 3.75 -16.30 9.03
N ASP A 23 2.56 -16.91 8.91
CA ASP A 23 2.02 -17.32 7.61
C ASP A 23 1.63 -16.10 6.77
N ILE A 24 1.19 -15.02 7.43
CA ILE A 24 0.91 -13.74 6.78
C ILE A 24 2.20 -13.12 6.25
N ALA A 25 3.27 -13.12 7.05
CA ALA A 25 4.58 -12.62 6.64
C ALA A 25 5.16 -13.42 5.47
N VAL A 26 5.06 -14.75 5.52
CA VAL A 26 5.48 -15.64 4.43
C VAL A 26 4.65 -15.38 3.17
N SER A 27 3.33 -15.31 3.29
CA SER A 27 2.43 -15.02 2.16
C SER A 27 2.73 -13.68 1.50
N PHE A 28 3.02 -12.65 2.30
CA PHE A 28 3.42 -11.35 1.78
C PHE A 28 4.79 -11.42 1.12
N PHE A 29 5.80 -12.02 1.75
CA PHE A 29 7.11 -12.17 1.15
C PHE A 29 7.03 -12.89 -0.21
N GLN A 30 6.25 -13.96 -0.32
CA GLN A 30 6.06 -14.65 -1.60
C GLN A 30 5.39 -13.77 -2.66
N SER A 31 4.40 -12.96 -2.26
CA SER A 31 3.75 -12.00 -3.16
C SER A 31 4.69 -10.86 -3.57
N TRP A 32 5.47 -10.33 -2.63
CA TRP A 32 6.50 -9.32 -2.87
C TRP A 32 7.57 -9.86 -3.83
N LYS A 33 8.07 -11.07 -3.56
CA LYS A 33 9.05 -11.78 -4.39
C LYS A 33 8.54 -11.94 -5.83
N LYS A 34 7.30 -12.42 -5.99
CA LYS A 34 6.68 -12.70 -7.28
C LYS A 34 6.34 -11.44 -8.08
N TYR A 35 5.71 -10.45 -7.44
CA TYR A 35 5.14 -9.29 -8.14
C TYR A 35 6.02 -8.04 -8.10
N ILE A 36 6.75 -7.80 -7.02
CA ILE A 36 7.55 -6.57 -6.88
C ILE A 36 9.02 -6.82 -7.17
N ALA A 37 9.62 -7.88 -6.63
CA ALA A 37 11.04 -8.18 -6.89
C ALA A 37 11.25 -8.85 -8.25
N ARG A 38 10.33 -9.73 -8.66
CA ARG A 38 10.44 -10.60 -9.85
C ARG A 38 11.71 -11.46 -9.85
N MET A 39 12.20 -11.83 -8.68
CA MET A 39 13.46 -12.54 -8.51
C MET A 39 13.26 -13.68 -7.54
N ASP A 40 13.83 -14.86 -7.83
CA ASP A 40 13.72 -16.00 -6.92
C ASP A 40 14.88 -16.03 -5.91
N TYR A 41 14.57 -15.70 -4.66
CA TYR A 41 15.53 -15.67 -3.55
C TYR A 41 14.84 -16.00 -2.22
N ASN A 42 15.63 -16.43 -1.24
CA ASN A 42 15.17 -16.64 0.14
C ASN A 42 15.54 -15.47 1.04
N LEU A 43 14.75 -15.26 2.11
CA LEU A 43 15.02 -14.21 3.08
C LEU A 43 16.35 -14.39 3.81
N ASP A 44 16.77 -15.63 4.08
CA ASP A 44 18.06 -15.88 4.73
C ASP A 44 19.25 -15.62 3.82
N ASP A 45 19.14 -15.94 2.53
CA ASP A 45 20.18 -15.61 1.53
C ASP A 45 20.32 -14.09 1.39
N TYR A 46 19.19 -13.38 1.39
CA TYR A 46 19.17 -11.91 1.42
C TYR A 46 19.89 -11.36 2.66
N TYR A 47 19.57 -11.89 3.84
CA TYR A 47 20.18 -11.43 5.10
C TYR A 47 21.69 -11.72 5.17
N ARG A 48 22.11 -12.88 4.69
CA ARG A 48 23.53 -13.27 4.62
C ARG A 48 24.29 -12.54 3.50
N ARG A 49 23.59 -11.76 2.67
CA ARG A 49 24.13 -11.08 1.49
C ARG A 49 24.72 -12.04 0.45
N THR A 50 24.09 -13.20 0.30
CA THR A 50 24.55 -14.31 -0.55
C THR A 50 23.44 -14.75 -1.51
N ILE A 51 22.71 -13.81 -2.12
CA ILE A 51 21.75 -14.18 -3.18
C ILE A 51 22.53 -14.81 -4.33
N PRO A 52 22.17 -16.03 -4.76
CA PRO A 52 22.87 -16.70 -5.84
C PRO A 52 22.66 -15.94 -7.15
N HIS A 53 23.75 -15.50 -7.78
CA HIS A 53 23.71 -14.82 -9.08
C HIS A 53 23.61 -15.82 -10.24
N THR A 54 22.57 -16.65 -10.25
CA THR A 54 22.31 -17.63 -11.31
C THR A 54 21.25 -17.12 -12.29
N PHE A 55 21.26 -17.66 -13.51
CA PHE A 55 20.22 -17.33 -14.50
C PHE A 55 18.80 -17.65 -13.99
N GLN A 56 18.63 -18.73 -13.24
CA GLN A 56 17.33 -19.13 -12.67
C GLN A 56 16.75 -18.07 -11.72
N THR A 57 17.60 -17.44 -10.90
CA THR A 57 17.22 -16.36 -9.99
C THR A 57 16.63 -15.15 -10.73
N PHE A 58 17.20 -14.82 -11.90
CA PHE A 58 16.79 -13.66 -12.70
C PHE A 58 15.80 -13.97 -13.82
N LEU A 59 15.56 -15.24 -14.14
CA LEU A 59 14.67 -15.67 -15.21
C LEU A 59 13.27 -15.02 -15.14
N PRO A 60 12.60 -14.91 -13.96
CA PRO A 60 11.30 -14.24 -13.89
C PRO A 60 11.41 -12.74 -14.20
N SER A 61 12.49 -12.07 -13.78
CA SER A 61 12.73 -10.66 -14.10
C SER A 61 12.90 -10.47 -15.61
N ILE A 62 13.76 -11.26 -16.24
CA ILE A 62 14.06 -11.17 -17.67
C ILE A 62 12.79 -11.39 -18.51
N THR A 63 12.04 -12.45 -18.21
CA THR A 63 10.82 -12.80 -18.96
C THR A 63 9.74 -11.73 -18.84
N ILE A 64 9.50 -11.20 -17.63
CA ILE A 64 8.48 -10.17 -17.42
C ILE A 64 8.92 -8.83 -18.04
N VAL A 65 10.19 -8.45 -17.95
CA VAL A 65 10.71 -7.22 -18.55
C VAL A 65 10.67 -7.29 -20.08
N LEU A 66 10.98 -8.45 -20.66
CA LEU A 66 10.84 -8.66 -22.10
C LEU A 66 9.38 -8.50 -22.53
N ALA A 67 8.44 -9.13 -21.81
CA ALA A 67 7.01 -8.99 -22.07
C ALA A 67 6.52 -7.53 -21.89
N ALA A 68 7.03 -6.83 -20.88
CA ALA A 68 6.75 -5.41 -20.63
C ALA A 68 7.22 -4.54 -21.80
N THR A 69 8.45 -4.76 -22.26
CA THR A 69 9.07 -4.00 -23.34
C THR A 69 8.30 -4.22 -24.64
N ILE A 70 7.99 -5.47 -24.99
CA ILE A 70 7.16 -5.80 -26.17
C ILE A 70 5.81 -5.10 -26.07
N THR A 71 5.15 -5.17 -24.91
CA THR A 71 3.84 -4.55 -24.68
C THR A 71 3.88 -3.03 -24.83
N ILE A 72 4.84 -2.37 -24.20
CA ILE A 72 4.98 -0.90 -24.24
C ILE A 72 5.32 -0.44 -25.66
N VAL A 73 6.28 -1.10 -26.33
CA VAL A 73 6.65 -0.76 -27.72
C VAL A 73 5.46 -0.96 -28.65
N TYR A 74 4.72 -2.06 -28.51
CA TYR A 74 3.51 -2.32 -29.28
C TYR A 74 2.46 -1.22 -29.08
N LEU A 75 2.17 -0.84 -27.83
CA LEU A 75 1.20 0.22 -27.53
C LEU A 75 1.65 1.59 -28.09
N ILE A 76 2.95 1.90 -28.02
CA ILE A 76 3.51 3.13 -28.59
C ILE A 76 3.39 3.13 -30.12
N ILE A 77 3.74 2.03 -30.80
CA ILE A 77 3.60 1.92 -32.27
C ILE A 77 2.14 2.11 -32.68
N LEU A 78 1.22 1.46 -31.98
CA LEU A 78 -0.23 1.54 -32.25
C LEU A 78 -0.77 2.97 -32.14
N VAL A 79 -0.26 3.75 -31.18
CA VAL A 79 -0.75 5.09 -30.87
C VAL A 79 0.00 6.20 -31.62
N ALA A 80 1.32 6.17 -31.62
CA ALA A 80 2.17 7.25 -32.13
C ALA A 80 2.45 7.14 -33.64
N PHE A 81 2.41 5.93 -34.21
CA PHE A 81 2.75 5.69 -35.61
C PHE A 81 1.65 4.90 -36.35
N PRO A 82 0.45 5.47 -36.53
CA PRO A 82 -0.68 4.76 -37.13
C PRO A 82 -0.40 4.31 -38.58
N ALA A 83 0.42 5.04 -39.34
CA ALA A 83 0.79 4.70 -40.71
C ALA A 83 1.75 3.50 -40.81
N THR A 84 2.61 3.27 -39.81
CA THR A 84 3.44 2.05 -39.74
C THR A 84 2.71 0.91 -39.04
N ALA A 85 1.74 1.23 -38.18
CA ALA A 85 0.88 0.24 -37.55
C ALA A 85 0.06 -0.53 -38.60
N THR A 86 -0.48 0.13 -39.63
CA THR A 86 -1.21 -0.55 -40.72
C THR A 86 -0.35 -1.54 -41.52
N THR A 87 0.95 -1.28 -41.65
CA THR A 87 1.85 -2.16 -42.41
C THR A 87 2.28 -3.38 -41.60
N ILE A 88 2.51 -3.21 -40.29
CA ILE A 88 3.08 -4.25 -39.41
C ILE A 88 2.00 -5.01 -38.64
N LEU A 89 0.92 -4.33 -38.24
CA LEU A 89 -0.13 -4.86 -37.38
C LEU A 89 -1.39 -5.23 -38.15
N PRO A 90 -2.17 -6.20 -37.64
CA PRO A 90 -3.42 -6.61 -38.26
C PRO A 90 -4.56 -5.58 -38.13
N PHE A 91 -4.42 -4.55 -37.28
CA PHE A 91 -5.47 -3.59 -36.99
C PHE A 91 -4.99 -2.15 -36.96
N THR A 92 -5.88 -1.24 -37.33
CA THR A 92 -5.78 0.17 -36.98
C THR A 92 -6.48 0.45 -35.64
N LEU A 93 -6.17 1.62 -35.05
CA LEU A 93 -6.86 2.09 -33.86
C LEU A 93 -8.38 2.24 -34.09
N ASN A 94 -8.78 2.66 -35.29
CA ASN A 94 -10.18 2.75 -35.70
C ASN A 94 -10.87 1.37 -35.75
N ASP A 95 -10.15 0.33 -36.13
CA ASP A 95 -10.70 -1.04 -36.13
C ASP A 95 -10.93 -1.54 -34.71
N LEU A 96 -9.99 -1.26 -33.79
CA LEU A 96 -10.17 -1.57 -32.36
C LEU A 96 -11.33 -0.81 -31.75
N GLU A 97 -11.52 0.46 -32.10
CA GLU A 97 -12.67 1.26 -31.69
C GLU A 97 -14.00 0.65 -32.17
N LYS A 98 -14.06 0.20 -33.42
CA LYS A 98 -15.25 -0.50 -33.96
C LYS A 98 -15.48 -1.84 -33.27
N ILE A 99 -14.43 -2.64 -33.08
CA ILE A 99 -14.52 -3.95 -32.43
C ILE A 99 -15.01 -3.80 -30.99
N LEU A 100 -14.48 -2.84 -30.24
CA LEU A 100 -14.81 -2.64 -28.82
C LEU A 100 -16.02 -1.71 -28.60
N LYS A 101 -16.49 -1.03 -29.65
CA LYS A 101 -17.53 0.00 -29.62
C LYS A 101 -17.16 1.17 -28.70
N PHE A 102 -15.92 1.64 -28.83
CA PHE A 102 -15.34 2.76 -28.08
C PHE A 102 -15.13 3.97 -28.98
N GLN A 103 -15.34 5.17 -28.44
CA GLN A 103 -14.85 6.41 -29.04
C GLN A 103 -13.61 6.87 -28.26
N SER A 104 -12.61 7.43 -28.94
CA SER A 104 -11.39 7.95 -28.32
C SER A 104 -10.59 6.92 -27.52
N PHE A 105 -10.46 5.70 -28.05
CA PHE A 105 -9.70 4.62 -27.41
C PHE A 105 -8.21 4.98 -27.20
N ASN A 106 -7.71 5.92 -28.01
CA ASN A 106 -6.38 6.50 -27.89
C ASN A 106 -6.07 7.02 -26.47
N LEU A 107 -7.02 7.69 -25.80
CA LEU A 107 -6.82 8.19 -24.43
C LEU A 107 -6.56 7.06 -23.42
N ILE A 108 -7.27 5.94 -23.57
CA ILE A 108 -7.10 4.77 -22.70
C ILE A 108 -5.74 4.15 -22.96
N LEU A 109 -5.31 4.04 -24.22
CA LEU A 109 -4.00 3.50 -24.57
C LEU A 109 -2.86 4.35 -24.01
N TRP A 110 -2.94 5.68 -24.12
CA TRP A 110 -1.97 6.59 -23.48
C TRP A 110 -1.92 6.40 -21.97
N TYR A 111 -3.07 6.31 -21.31
CA TYR A 111 -3.14 6.03 -19.88
C TYR A 111 -2.48 4.70 -19.54
N SER A 112 -2.78 3.63 -20.29
CA SER A 112 -2.14 2.32 -20.12
C SER A 112 -0.63 2.43 -20.25
N ILE A 113 -0.10 3.11 -21.28
CA ILE A 113 1.35 3.34 -21.45
C ILE A 113 1.95 4.02 -20.21
N ILE A 114 1.34 5.12 -19.74
CA ILE A 114 1.82 5.86 -18.57
C ILE A 114 1.83 4.97 -17.32
N VAL A 115 0.75 4.22 -17.07
CA VAL A 115 0.66 3.33 -15.91
C VAL A 115 1.70 2.21 -15.98
N LEU A 116 1.89 1.59 -17.15
CA LEU A 116 2.89 0.53 -17.32
C LEU A 116 4.30 1.07 -17.07
N PHE A 117 4.65 2.25 -17.60
CA PHE A 117 5.93 2.90 -17.27
C PHE A 117 6.09 3.15 -15.77
N ILE A 118 5.07 3.68 -15.10
CA ILE A 118 5.11 3.89 -13.66
C ILE A 118 5.36 2.57 -12.92
N LEU A 119 4.64 1.50 -13.26
CA LEU A 119 4.81 0.17 -12.64
C LEU A 119 6.19 -0.43 -12.90
N GLU A 120 6.75 -0.28 -14.10
CA GLU A 120 8.11 -0.73 -14.39
C GLU A 120 9.17 0.09 -13.63
N THR A 121 8.96 1.40 -13.43
CA THR A 121 9.86 2.19 -12.57
C THR A 121 9.80 1.74 -11.11
N VAL A 122 8.62 1.35 -10.61
CA VAL A 122 8.44 0.79 -9.27
C VAL A 122 9.23 -0.52 -9.13
N TRP A 123 9.09 -1.42 -10.09
CA TRP A 123 9.86 -2.67 -10.12
C TRP A 123 11.37 -2.39 -10.13
N PHE A 124 11.84 -1.52 -11.03
CA PHE A 124 13.28 -1.25 -11.19
C PHE A 124 13.91 -0.71 -9.90
N VAL A 125 13.23 0.21 -9.22
CA VAL A 125 13.70 0.75 -7.92
C VAL A 125 13.75 -0.34 -6.86
N ALA A 126 12.72 -1.19 -6.76
CA ALA A 126 12.69 -2.28 -5.79
C ALA A 126 13.77 -3.33 -6.08
N PHE A 127 13.90 -3.74 -7.35
CA PHE A 127 14.90 -4.69 -7.82
C PHE A 127 16.33 -4.22 -7.51
N ARG A 128 16.66 -2.95 -7.83
CA ARG A 128 17.95 -2.35 -7.48
C ARG A 128 18.23 -2.35 -5.98
N LYS A 129 17.24 -1.96 -5.16
CA LYS A 129 17.39 -1.97 -3.69
C LYS A 129 17.64 -3.38 -3.15
N ILE A 130 17.01 -4.40 -3.74
CA ILE A 130 17.21 -5.80 -3.34
C ILE A 130 18.63 -6.26 -3.71
N LEU A 131 19.10 -5.95 -4.92
CA LEU A 131 20.46 -6.32 -5.36
C LEU A 131 21.57 -5.70 -4.51
N ILE A 132 21.38 -4.48 -4.01
CA ILE A 132 22.34 -3.78 -3.14
C ILE A 132 22.13 -4.14 -1.65
N TYR A 133 21.15 -5.00 -1.33
CA TYR A 133 20.78 -5.36 0.04
C TYR A 133 20.32 -4.18 0.91
N ASP A 134 19.74 -3.12 0.31
CA ASP A 134 19.18 -1.95 1.01
C ASP A 134 17.64 -1.98 1.12
N CYS A 135 17.02 -3.10 0.74
CA CYS A 135 15.59 -3.32 0.89
C CYS A 135 15.22 -3.72 2.33
N ARG A 136 15.08 -2.73 3.21
CA ARG A 136 14.83 -2.98 4.65
C ARG A 136 13.49 -3.63 4.98
N ILE A 137 12.55 -3.69 4.03
CA ILE A 137 11.29 -4.44 4.22
C ILE A 137 11.55 -5.94 4.42
N ASN A 138 12.65 -6.47 3.88
CA ASN A 138 13.03 -7.88 4.08
C ASN A 138 13.39 -8.17 5.55
N ASP A 139 13.93 -7.18 6.27
CA ASP A 139 14.19 -7.31 7.71
C ASP A 139 12.89 -7.44 8.51
N ILE A 140 11.86 -6.70 8.09
CA ILE A 140 10.50 -6.80 8.65
C ILE A 140 9.93 -8.19 8.35
N PHE A 141 10.00 -8.68 7.11
CA PHE A 141 9.50 -10.01 6.77
C PHE A 141 10.18 -11.11 7.58
N ARG A 142 11.52 -11.06 7.69
CA ARG A 142 12.28 -12.03 8.47
C ARG A 142 11.90 -12.00 9.95
N LYS A 143 11.75 -10.81 10.52
CA LYS A 143 11.28 -10.64 11.90
C LYS A 143 9.90 -11.29 12.08
N TYR A 144 8.93 -11.01 11.22
CA TYR A 144 7.59 -11.57 11.39
C TYR A 144 7.48 -13.06 11.01
N GLN A 145 8.39 -13.60 10.18
CA GLN A 145 8.44 -15.02 9.83
C GLN A 145 8.94 -15.90 10.97
N TYR A 146 10.04 -15.51 11.63
CA TYR A 146 10.72 -16.34 12.63
C TYR A 146 10.22 -16.14 14.07
N PHE A 147 9.34 -15.18 14.31
CA PHE A 147 8.73 -14.98 15.62
C PHE A 147 7.50 -15.89 15.77
N HIS A 148 7.71 -17.11 16.27
CA HIS A 148 6.69 -18.15 16.36
C HIS A 148 5.76 -18.07 17.59
N ASN A 149 6.15 -17.45 18.71
CA ASN A 149 5.51 -17.74 20.02
C ASN A 149 5.32 -16.54 20.98
N ASP A 150 4.88 -15.37 20.50
CA ASP A 150 4.58 -14.27 21.42
C ASP A 150 3.13 -13.79 21.28
N GLU A 151 2.31 -14.16 22.27
CA GLU A 151 0.96 -13.64 22.57
C GLU A 151 0.92 -12.11 22.81
N THR A 152 2.04 -11.41 22.61
CA THR A 152 2.32 -10.07 23.13
C THR A 152 2.03 -8.94 22.14
N PHE A 153 1.95 -9.22 20.83
CA PHE A 153 1.85 -8.19 19.79
C PHE A 153 0.44 -7.69 19.53
N VAL A 154 -0.56 -8.57 19.61
CA VAL A 154 -1.96 -8.23 19.36
C VAL A 154 -2.82 -8.92 20.40
N GLU A 155 -3.44 -8.16 21.30
CA GLU A 155 -4.37 -8.71 22.29
C GLU A 155 -5.50 -9.51 21.59
N PRO A 156 -6.03 -10.60 22.20
CA PRO A 156 -6.98 -11.52 21.56
C PRO A 156 -8.19 -10.80 20.93
N LYS A 157 -8.68 -9.73 21.59
CA LYS A 157 -9.77 -8.89 21.10
C LYS A 157 -9.50 -8.28 19.71
N TYR A 158 -8.26 -7.89 19.44
CA TYR A 158 -7.87 -7.30 18.15
C TYR A 158 -7.42 -8.34 17.13
N ARG A 159 -7.01 -9.54 17.57
CA ARG A 159 -6.65 -10.65 16.68
C ARG A 159 -7.85 -11.06 15.81
N HIS A 160 -9.03 -11.17 16.42
CA HIS A 160 -10.26 -11.48 15.71
C HIS A 160 -10.63 -10.41 14.66
N TYR A 161 -10.55 -9.13 15.05
CA TYR A 161 -10.77 -8.01 14.14
C TYR A 161 -9.78 -8.01 12.96
N PHE A 162 -8.49 -8.22 13.26
CA PHE A 162 -7.45 -8.27 12.24
C PHE A 162 -7.68 -9.43 11.28
N HIS A 163 -8.00 -10.63 11.79
CA HIS A 163 -8.32 -11.78 10.95
C HIS A 163 -9.54 -11.51 10.03
N TRP A 164 -10.60 -10.93 10.57
CA TRP A 164 -11.76 -10.52 9.78
C TRP A 164 -11.38 -9.53 8.67
N PHE A 165 -10.56 -8.53 9.00
CA PHE A 165 -10.04 -7.57 8.03
C PHE A 165 -9.20 -8.24 6.93
N MET A 166 -8.33 -9.18 7.31
CA MET A 166 -7.52 -9.98 6.38
C MET A 166 -8.41 -10.77 5.40
N THR A 167 -9.42 -11.47 5.92
CA THR A 167 -10.34 -12.27 5.10
C THR A 167 -11.11 -11.40 4.10
N ILE A 168 -11.61 -10.24 4.53
CA ILE A 168 -12.33 -9.32 3.65
C ILE A 168 -11.41 -8.75 2.58
N THR A 169 -10.23 -8.23 2.97
CA THR A 169 -9.28 -7.66 2.01
C THR A 169 -8.78 -8.72 1.02
N ASN A 170 -8.57 -9.95 1.47
CA ASN A 170 -8.24 -11.10 0.61
C ASN A 170 -9.37 -11.41 -0.39
N LEU A 171 -10.61 -11.48 0.09
CA LEU A 171 -11.77 -11.77 -0.75
C LEU A 171 -11.97 -10.69 -1.82
N ILE A 172 -11.94 -9.41 -1.42
CA ILE A 172 -12.12 -8.27 -2.33
C ILE A 172 -11.00 -8.26 -3.38
N ALA A 173 -9.74 -8.26 -2.95
CA ALA A 173 -8.61 -8.16 -3.88
C ALA A 173 -8.51 -9.36 -4.84
N ASN A 174 -8.73 -10.58 -4.34
CA ASN A 174 -8.69 -11.78 -5.19
C ASN A 174 -9.88 -11.82 -6.15
N SER A 175 -11.07 -11.37 -5.72
CA SER A 175 -12.25 -11.30 -6.59
C SER A 175 -12.04 -10.31 -7.74
N ILE A 176 -11.55 -9.09 -7.42
CA ILE A 176 -11.22 -8.06 -8.42
C ILE A 176 -10.11 -8.54 -9.36
N TYR A 177 -9.04 -9.12 -8.82
CA TYR A 177 -7.94 -9.64 -9.63
C TYR A 177 -8.41 -10.73 -10.61
N LYS A 178 -9.22 -11.70 -10.14
CA LYS A 178 -9.75 -12.78 -10.98
C LYS A 178 -10.75 -12.27 -12.02
N SER A 179 -11.63 -11.33 -11.65
CA SER A 179 -12.62 -10.78 -12.59
C SER A 179 -11.93 -9.99 -13.71
N LEU A 180 -10.93 -9.16 -13.39
CA LEU A 180 -10.16 -8.43 -14.39
C LEU A 180 -9.35 -9.36 -15.29
N LEU A 181 -8.81 -10.46 -14.74
CA LEU A 181 -8.12 -11.48 -15.53
C LEU A 181 -9.08 -12.20 -16.48
N TYR A 182 -10.30 -12.51 -16.04
CA TYR A 182 -11.32 -13.11 -16.90
C TYR A 182 -11.74 -12.15 -18.03
N ILE A 183 -11.96 -10.87 -17.70
CA ILE A 183 -12.24 -9.82 -18.69
C ILE A 183 -11.10 -9.73 -19.71
N LEU A 184 -9.84 -9.72 -19.25
CA LEU A 184 -8.67 -9.70 -20.13
C LEU A 184 -8.66 -10.89 -21.10
N ILE A 185 -8.87 -12.11 -20.59
CA ILE A 185 -8.91 -13.31 -21.44
C ILE A 185 -10.04 -13.21 -22.48
N LEU A 186 -11.24 -12.81 -22.07
CA LEU A 186 -12.36 -12.63 -23.01
C LEU A 186 -12.07 -11.57 -24.07
N THR A 187 -11.45 -10.45 -23.70
CA THR A 187 -11.08 -9.40 -24.66
C THR A 187 -10.04 -9.89 -25.65
N LEU A 188 -9.02 -10.63 -25.19
CA LEU A 188 -7.99 -11.20 -26.06
C LEU A 188 -8.56 -12.26 -27.01
N LEU A 189 -9.45 -13.14 -26.53
CA LEU A 189 -10.13 -14.13 -27.37
C LEU A 189 -10.99 -13.46 -28.45
N ARG A 190 -11.72 -12.40 -28.09
CA ARG A 190 -12.51 -11.63 -29.05
C ARG A 190 -11.64 -10.97 -30.13
N ILE A 191 -10.51 -10.38 -29.74
CA ILE A 191 -9.59 -9.77 -30.70
C ILE A 191 -8.96 -10.84 -31.60
N LEU A 192 -8.54 -11.98 -31.03
CA LEU A 192 -7.98 -13.09 -31.79
C LEU A 192 -8.96 -13.66 -32.81
N TYR A 193 -10.23 -13.82 -32.43
CA TYR A 193 -11.30 -14.24 -33.34
C TYR A 193 -11.42 -13.28 -34.53
N TRP A 194 -11.38 -11.97 -34.29
CA TRP A 194 -11.40 -10.96 -35.36
C TRP A 194 -10.17 -11.03 -36.26
N VAL A 195 -8.96 -11.28 -35.72
CA VAL A 195 -7.76 -11.48 -36.56
C VAL A 195 -7.93 -12.67 -37.48
N LEU A 196 -8.40 -13.80 -36.94
CA LEU A 196 -8.60 -15.02 -37.72
C LEU A 196 -9.67 -14.83 -38.80
N TYR A 197 -10.72 -14.08 -38.50
CA TYR A 197 -11.74 -13.70 -39.49
C TYR A 197 -11.16 -12.87 -40.63
N ILE A 198 -10.35 -11.86 -40.34
CA ILE A 198 -9.71 -11.01 -41.37
C ILE A 198 -8.66 -11.80 -42.17
N TYR A 199 -7.96 -12.73 -41.52
CA TYR A 199 -7.04 -13.65 -42.19
C TYR A 199 -7.78 -14.56 -43.18
N TRP A 200 -8.95 -15.09 -42.79
CA TRP A 200 -9.77 -15.90 -43.69
C TRP A 200 -10.27 -15.12 -44.91
N ASP A 201 -10.49 -13.81 -44.76
CA ASP A 201 -10.82 -12.89 -45.86
C ASP A 201 -9.60 -12.47 -46.70
N ASN A 202 -8.43 -13.12 -46.52
CA ASN A 202 -7.18 -12.90 -47.24
C ASN A 202 -6.63 -11.46 -47.22
N ARG A 203 -6.99 -10.66 -46.19
CA ARG A 203 -6.50 -9.27 -46.07
C ARG A 203 -5.18 -9.15 -45.34
N ILE A 204 -4.76 -10.20 -44.64
CA ILE A 204 -3.59 -10.20 -43.75
C ILE A 204 -2.77 -11.47 -44.00
N ASP A 205 -1.45 -11.33 -44.04
CA ASP A 205 -0.52 -12.44 -44.20
C ASP A 205 -0.38 -13.27 -42.92
N PHE A 206 -0.07 -14.56 -43.08
CA PHE A 206 0.18 -15.48 -41.97
C PHE A 206 1.26 -14.96 -40.99
N ILE A 207 2.31 -14.32 -41.50
CA ILE A 207 3.40 -13.75 -40.68
C ILE A 207 2.87 -12.71 -39.70
N LYS A 208 1.96 -11.83 -40.13
CA LYS A 208 1.36 -10.79 -39.27
C LYS A 208 0.50 -11.42 -38.17
N VAL A 209 -0.25 -12.47 -38.49
CA VAL A 209 -1.04 -13.23 -37.50
C VAL A 209 -0.12 -13.86 -36.45
N PHE A 210 0.99 -14.48 -36.89
CA PHE A 210 1.95 -15.10 -35.98
C PHE A 210 2.60 -14.09 -35.02
N ILE A 211 3.07 -12.96 -35.54
CA ILE A 211 3.63 -11.85 -34.73
C ILE A 211 2.58 -11.36 -33.73
N PHE A 212 1.33 -11.20 -34.18
CA PHE A 212 0.24 -10.73 -33.32
C PHE A 212 -0.07 -11.70 -32.17
N ILE A 213 -0.02 -13.02 -32.40
CA ILE A 213 -0.19 -14.01 -31.34
C ILE A 213 0.91 -13.87 -30.27
N ILE A 214 2.17 -13.69 -30.68
CA ILE A 214 3.29 -13.48 -29.74
C ILE A 214 3.05 -12.22 -28.90
N VAL A 215 2.64 -11.12 -29.53
CA VAL A 215 2.31 -9.87 -28.84
C VAL A 215 1.15 -10.07 -27.86
N CYS A 216 0.08 -10.77 -28.25
CA CYS A 216 -1.04 -11.08 -27.35
C CYS A 216 -0.61 -11.87 -26.12
N ILE A 217 0.28 -12.86 -26.29
CA ILE A 217 0.84 -13.62 -25.16
C ILE A 217 1.65 -12.70 -24.24
N ALA A 218 2.49 -11.83 -24.80
CA ALA A 218 3.26 -10.85 -24.04
C ALA A 218 2.36 -9.89 -23.25
N ILE A 219 1.32 -9.34 -23.89
CA ILE A 219 0.32 -8.46 -23.26
C ILE A 219 -0.41 -9.21 -22.12
N ALA A 220 -0.86 -10.43 -22.37
CA ALA A 220 -1.56 -11.23 -21.35
C ALA A 220 -0.67 -11.49 -20.13
N TRP A 221 0.59 -11.88 -20.38
CA TRP A 221 1.56 -12.16 -19.34
C TRP A 221 1.90 -10.92 -18.51
N HIS A 222 2.20 -9.80 -19.17
CA HIS A 222 2.57 -8.55 -18.50
C HIS A 222 1.38 -7.93 -17.75
N THR A 223 0.19 -7.94 -18.34
CA THR A 223 -1.03 -7.39 -17.70
C THR A 223 -1.41 -8.20 -16.47
N LYS A 224 -1.36 -9.54 -16.53
CA LYS A 224 -1.56 -10.41 -15.37
C LYS A 224 -0.61 -10.05 -14.23
N HIS A 225 0.66 -9.80 -14.55
CA HIS A 225 1.66 -9.41 -13.56
C HIS A 225 1.40 -8.02 -12.97
N SER A 226 1.06 -7.05 -13.82
CA SER A 226 0.70 -5.68 -13.42
C SER A 226 -0.52 -5.65 -12.50
N PHE A 227 -1.56 -6.45 -12.79
CA PHE A 227 -2.69 -6.62 -11.87
C PHE A 227 -2.28 -7.26 -10.54
N GLY A 228 -1.31 -8.16 -10.53
CA GLY A 228 -0.74 -8.71 -9.29
C GLY A 228 -0.05 -7.64 -8.44
N ILE A 229 0.72 -6.74 -9.07
CA ILE A 229 1.32 -5.59 -8.37
C ILE A 229 0.22 -4.72 -7.76
N LEU A 230 -0.77 -4.30 -8.57
CA LEU A 230 -1.81 -3.39 -8.13
C LEU A 230 -2.71 -3.99 -7.05
N PHE A 231 -3.24 -5.21 -7.20
CA PHE A 231 -4.24 -5.71 -6.26
C PHE A 231 -3.65 -6.54 -5.13
N ILE A 232 -2.73 -7.45 -5.43
CA ILE A 232 -2.19 -8.40 -4.44
C ILE A 232 -1.17 -7.69 -3.54
N SER A 233 -0.30 -6.85 -4.11
CA SER A 233 0.72 -6.18 -3.32
C SER A 233 0.16 -5.03 -2.49
N ILE A 234 -0.77 -4.21 -3.03
CA ILE A 234 -1.46 -3.17 -2.25
C ILE A 234 -2.27 -3.79 -1.12
N ARG A 235 -2.92 -4.94 -1.34
CA ARG A 235 -3.60 -5.67 -0.28
C ARG A 235 -2.66 -5.96 0.89
N HIS A 236 -1.52 -6.58 0.63
CA HIS A 236 -0.58 -6.92 1.70
C HIS A 236 0.01 -5.68 2.38
N LEU A 237 0.28 -4.62 1.62
CA LEU A 237 0.68 -3.33 2.18
C LEU A 237 -0.38 -2.80 3.16
N LEU A 238 -1.65 -2.84 2.77
CA LEU A 238 -2.78 -2.43 3.61
C LEU A 238 -2.89 -3.27 4.89
N GLN A 239 -2.66 -4.57 4.78
CA GLN A 239 -2.66 -5.49 5.92
C GLN A 239 -1.55 -5.15 6.93
N TYR A 240 -0.35 -4.79 6.47
CA TYR A 240 0.74 -4.35 7.35
C TYR A 240 0.48 -2.97 7.98
N ILE A 241 -0.06 -2.03 7.22
CA ILE A 241 -0.48 -0.72 7.76
C ILE A 241 -1.50 -0.94 8.87
N GLU A 242 -2.46 -1.85 8.67
CA GLU A 242 -3.47 -2.17 9.67
C GLU A 242 -2.87 -2.84 10.91
N LEU A 243 -1.91 -3.75 10.73
CA LEU A 243 -1.17 -4.36 11.83
C LEU A 243 -0.47 -3.28 12.69
N PHE A 244 0.28 -2.38 12.05
CA PHE A 244 0.94 -1.27 12.76
C PHE A 244 -0.08 -0.39 13.48
N ARG A 245 -1.20 -0.08 12.84
CA ARG A 245 -2.27 0.71 13.46
C ARG A 245 -2.79 0.07 14.74
N ILE A 246 -3.04 -1.25 14.72
CA ILE A 246 -3.50 -2.00 15.89
C ILE A 246 -2.45 -1.97 16.99
N GLN A 247 -1.16 -2.16 16.66
CA GLN A 247 -0.06 -2.13 17.61
C GLN A 247 0.06 -0.75 18.29
N VAL A 248 -0.02 0.34 17.51
CA VAL A 248 -0.01 1.71 18.06
C VAL A 248 -1.20 1.90 19.00
N LYS A 249 -2.41 1.52 18.56
CA LYS A 249 -3.63 1.66 19.36
C LYS A 249 -3.55 0.91 20.70
N GLN A 250 -3.05 -0.32 20.69
CA GLN A 250 -2.85 -1.11 21.91
C GLN A 250 -1.85 -0.44 22.85
N LEU A 251 -0.75 0.07 22.30
CA LEU A 251 0.27 0.79 23.05
C LEU A 251 -0.32 2.03 23.75
N VAL A 252 -1.19 2.80 23.06
CA VAL A 252 -1.92 3.94 23.67
C VAL A 252 -2.89 3.49 24.77
N ILE A 253 -3.63 2.39 24.57
CA ILE A 253 -4.60 1.90 25.57
C ILE A 253 -3.90 1.37 26.81
N ARG A 254 -2.84 0.57 26.65
CA ARG A 254 -2.00 0.09 27.76
C ARG A 254 -1.38 1.26 28.52
N PHE A 255 -1.05 2.34 27.82
CA PHE A 255 -0.62 3.59 28.45
C PHE A 255 -1.70 4.20 29.31
N LYS A 256 -2.94 4.29 28.81
CA LYS A 256 -4.06 4.86 29.57
C LYS A 256 -4.46 4.03 30.79
N SER A 257 -4.38 2.70 30.75
CA SER A 257 -4.91 1.85 31.82
C SER A 257 -4.03 1.72 33.07
N LYS A 258 -2.70 1.90 32.98
CA LYS A 258 -1.79 1.72 34.13
C LYS A 258 -1.52 3.02 34.89
N SER A 259 -1.73 2.99 36.22
CA SER A 259 -1.54 4.13 37.13
C SER A 259 -0.11 4.30 37.66
N ARG A 260 0.73 3.26 37.65
CA ARG A 260 2.11 3.31 38.17
C ARG A 260 3.12 3.70 37.09
N ILE A 261 3.59 4.94 37.15
CA ILE A 261 4.37 5.65 36.11
C ILE A 261 5.75 5.03 35.84
N ARG A 262 6.50 4.58 36.86
CA ARG A 262 7.95 4.38 36.72
C ARG A 262 8.38 3.13 35.93
N ASN A 263 7.96 1.95 36.34
CA ASN A 263 8.35 0.70 35.63
C ASN A 263 7.62 0.57 34.29
N PHE A 264 6.41 1.12 34.24
CA PHE A 264 5.61 1.16 33.02
C PHE A 264 6.23 2.05 31.94
N TRP A 265 6.86 3.18 32.32
CA TRP A 265 7.53 4.07 31.37
C TRP A 265 8.65 3.39 30.59
N HIS A 266 9.51 2.62 31.27
CA HIS A 266 10.60 1.90 30.59
C HIS A 266 10.08 0.83 29.63
N GLN A 267 9.08 0.07 30.05
CA GLN A 267 8.46 -0.94 29.19
C GLN A 267 7.79 -0.25 27.99
N PHE A 268 6.99 0.78 28.22
CA PHE A 268 6.31 1.54 27.19
C PHE A 268 7.30 2.14 26.16
N HIS A 269 8.31 2.86 26.64
CA HIS A 269 9.30 3.54 25.81
C HIS A 269 10.02 2.56 24.87
N ARG A 270 10.40 1.39 25.39
CA ARG A 270 11.00 0.32 24.58
C ARG A 270 10.06 -0.15 23.47
N HIS A 271 8.79 -0.43 23.77
CA HIS A 271 7.83 -0.89 22.75
C HIS A 271 7.54 0.20 21.71
N TYR A 272 7.45 1.46 22.16
CA TYR A 272 7.26 2.60 21.26
C TYR A 272 8.43 2.77 20.28
N LEU A 273 9.67 2.70 20.77
CA LEU A 273 10.87 2.81 19.92
C LEU A 273 10.98 1.66 18.92
N ILE A 274 10.65 0.43 19.34
CA ILE A 274 10.61 -0.74 18.43
C ILE A 274 9.60 -0.48 17.31
N LEU A 275 8.39 -0.07 17.66
CA LEU A 275 7.31 0.18 16.70
C LEU A 275 7.65 1.36 15.77
N PHE A 276 8.22 2.45 16.31
CA PHE A 276 8.70 3.58 15.52
C PHE A 276 9.76 3.15 14.52
N ASN A 277 10.73 2.34 14.94
CA ASN A 277 11.77 1.83 14.06
C ASN A 277 11.20 0.95 12.95
N GLU A 278 10.22 0.08 13.25
CA GLU A 278 9.55 -0.75 12.25
C GLU A 278 8.77 0.09 11.22
N ILE A 279 7.98 1.06 11.68
CA ILE A 279 7.21 1.95 10.81
C ILE A 279 8.15 2.79 9.93
N SER A 280 9.22 3.33 10.52
CA SER A 280 10.23 4.09 9.78
C SER A 280 10.94 3.24 8.73
N THR A 281 11.26 1.98 9.07
CA THR A 281 11.85 1.01 8.16
C THR A 281 10.93 0.68 6.99
N MET A 282 9.64 0.47 7.28
CA MET A 282 8.62 0.27 6.24
C MET A 282 8.49 1.50 5.35
N ASN A 283 8.40 2.70 5.96
CA ASN A 283 8.26 3.96 5.26
C ASN A 283 9.43 4.25 4.31
N TYR A 284 10.66 3.95 4.71
CA TYR A 284 11.84 4.10 3.83
C TYR A 284 11.68 3.34 2.50
N THR A 285 11.03 2.18 2.54
CA THR A 285 10.77 1.38 1.34
C THR A 285 9.50 1.84 0.64
N SER A 286 8.40 2.08 1.36
CA SER A 286 7.08 2.36 0.79
C SER A 286 6.87 3.79 0.31
N ARG A 287 7.66 4.77 0.77
CA ARG A 287 7.48 6.19 0.41
C ARG A 287 7.48 6.45 -1.09
N GLU A 288 8.35 5.76 -1.84
CA GLU A 288 8.44 5.89 -3.29
C GLU A 288 7.20 5.28 -3.97
N PHE A 289 6.70 4.15 -3.44
CA PHE A 289 5.47 3.52 -3.93
C PHE A 289 4.26 4.44 -3.75
N TYR A 290 4.17 5.19 -2.65
CA TYR A 290 3.08 6.12 -2.42
C TYR A 290 3.06 7.27 -3.44
N ILE A 291 4.22 7.81 -3.83
CA ILE A 291 4.29 8.80 -4.92
C ILE A 291 3.76 8.20 -6.22
N LYS A 292 4.21 6.99 -6.56
CA LYS A 292 3.81 6.34 -7.82
C LYS A 292 2.32 5.99 -7.83
N MET A 293 1.76 5.54 -6.70
CA MET A 293 0.31 5.33 -6.55
C MET A 293 -0.46 6.64 -6.68
N GLU A 294 0.04 7.74 -6.12
CA GLU A 294 -0.59 9.05 -6.25
C GLU A 294 -0.59 9.53 -7.70
N LEU A 295 0.52 9.36 -8.43
CA LEU A 295 0.58 9.70 -9.86
C LEU A 295 -0.44 8.89 -10.66
N ILE A 296 -0.51 7.57 -10.44
CA ILE A 296 -1.49 6.69 -11.11
C ILE A 296 -2.92 7.19 -10.82
N SER A 297 -3.24 7.55 -9.57
CA SER A 297 -4.58 8.00 -9.20
C SER A 297 -4.97 9.33 -9.87
N LYS A 298 -4.03 10.29 -9.96
CA LYS A 298 -4.24 11.56 -10.68
C LYS A 298 -4.45 11.35 -12.17
N PHE A 299 -3.61 10.54 -12.81
CA PHE A 299 -3.80 10.23 -14.22
C PHE A 299 -5.13 9.51 -14.46
N SER A 300 -5.51 8.61 -13.55
CA SER A 300 -6.76 7.86 -13.67
C SER A 300 -7.98 8.78 -13.67
N ILE A 301 -8.03 9.76 -12.76
CA ILE A 301 -9.18 10.68 -12.70
C ILE A 301 -9.22 11.67 -13.86
N ILE A 302 -8.06 12.21 -14.26
CA ILE A 302 -7.97 13.13 -15.41
C ILE A 302 -8.44 12.41 -16.69
N ILE A 303 -7.92 11.20 -16.93
CA ILE A 303 -8.29 10.40 -18.10
C ILE A 303 -9.75 9.96 -18.02
N SER A 304 -10.25 9.59 -16.84
CA SER A 304 -11.66 9.23 -16.66
C SER A 304 -12.59 10.39 -17.06
N SER A 305 -12.30 11.61 -16.60
CA SER A 305 -13.07 12.80 -16.95
C SER A 305 -12.98 13.15 -18.44
N LEU A 306 -11.77 13.12 -19.02
CA LEU A 306 -11.58 13.38 -20.45
C LEU A 306 -12.27 12.34 -21.31
N PHE A 307 -12.10 11.06 -20.99
CA PHE A 307 -12.71 9.96 -21.72
C PHE A 307 -14.24 10.05 -21.67
N TYR A 308 -14.81 10.32 -20.49
CA TYR A 308 -16.25 10.52 -20.32
C TYR A 308 -16.78 11.68 -21.18
N SER A 309 -16.08 12.83 -21.18
CA SER A 309 -16.48 14.01 -21.95
C SER A 309 -16.50 13.81 -23.47
N GLN A 310 -15.67 12.91 -23.99
CA GLN A 310 -15.56 12.64 -25.43
C GLN A 310 -16.54 11.59 -25.93
N GLN A 311 -17.27 10.90 -25.03
CA GLN A 311 -18.26 9.91 -25.46
C GLN A 311 -19.57 10.58 -25.89
N GLN A 312 -19.98 10.37 -27.13
CA GLN A 312 -21.30 10.77 -27.63
C GLN A 312 -22.41 9.84 -27.11
N ARG A 313 -22.09 8.56 -26.88
CA ARG A 313 -23.01 7.56 -26.31
C ARG A 313 -22.29 6.69 -25.28
N MET A 314 -22.88 6.53 -24.11
CA MET A 314 -22.34 5.69 -23.04
C MET A 314 -22.77 4.23 -23.24
N SER A 315 -21.86 3.41 -23.76
CA SER A 315 -22.03 1.95 -23.76
C SER A 315 -21.82 1.37 -22.34
N VAL A 316 -22.34 0.17 -22.09
CA VAL A 316 -22.11 -0.54 -20.81
C VAL A 316 -20.61 -0.69 -20.53
N VAL A 317 -19.81 -0.96 -21.56
CA VAL A 317 -18.36 -1.13 -21.41
C VAL A 317 -17.68 0.20 -21.08
N ASN A 318 -18.10 1.32 -21.69
CA ASN A 318 -17.61 2.66 -21.35
C ASN A 318 -17.89 2.99 -19.88
N THR A 319 -19.11 2.73 -19.43
CA THR A 319 -19.51 2.98 -18.04
C THR A 319 -18.68 2.14 -17.07
N ILE A 320 -18.45 0.86 -17.36
CA ILE A 320 -17.60 -0.01 -16.54
C ILE A 320 -16.16 0.54 -16.49
N LEU A 321 -15.60 0.98 -17.61
CA LEU A 321 -14.24 1.51 -17.67
C LEU A 321 -14.09 2.81 -16.85
N VAL A 322 -15.05 3.73 -16.96
CA VAL A 322 -15.09 4.96 -16.15
C VAL A 322 -15.18 4.62 -14.66
N ILE A 323 -16.04 3.67 -14.28
CA ILE A 323 -16.16 3.19 -12.89
C ILE A 323 -14.84 2.60 -12.40
N LEU A 324 -14.13 1.81 -13.22
CA LEU A 324 -12.84 1.24 -12.87
C LEU A 324 -11.76 2.31 -12.63
N LEU A 325 -11.70 3.34 -13.49
CA LEU A 325 -10.76 4.45 -13.30
C LEU A 325 -11.08 5.25 -12.02
N LEU A 326 -12.35 5.55 -11.78
CA LEU A 326 -12.78 6.19 -10.52
C LEU A 326 -12.46 5.31 -9.31
N ALA A 327 -12.62 3.99 -9.40
CA ALA A 327 -12.30 3.07 -8.33
C ALA A 327 -10.80 3.09 -7.97
N VAL A 328 -9.90 3.20 -8.97
CA VAL A 328 -8.46 3.38 -8.73
C VAL A 328 -8.23 4.64 -7.89
N PHE A 329 -8.83 5.75 -8.28
CA PHE A 329 -8.73 7.00 -7.52
C PHE A 329 -9.24 6.88 -6.07
N PHE A 330 -10.46 6.38 -5.87
CA PHE A 330 -11.01 6.21 -4.52
C PHE A 330 -10.21 5.22 -3.67
N SER A 331 -9.66 4.17 -4.28
CA SER A 331 -8.82 3.20 -3.57
C SER A 331 -7.56 3.85 -3.00
N THR A 332 -6.92 4.77 -3.75
CA THR A 332 -5.74 5.50 -3.24
C THR A 332 -6.12 6.42 -2.09
N ILE A 333 -7.23 7.16 -2.19
CA ILE A 333 -7.74 7.99 -1.09
C ILE A 333 -7.99 7.15 0.16
N ALA A 334 -8.58 5.96 0.00
CA ALA A 334 -8.80 5.05 1.11
C ALA A 334 -7.47 4.64 1.76
N VAL A 335 -6.45 4.26 0.98
CA VAL A 335 -5.12 3.94 1.51
C VAL A 335 -4.52 5.12 2.29
N TYR A 336 -4.61 6.35 1.77
CA TYR A 336 -4.16 7.54 2.48
C TYR A 336 -4.93 7.79 3.78
N LEU A 337 -6.24 7.55 3.78
CA LEU A 337 -7.04 7.63 5.00
C LEU A 337 -6.50 6.65 6.06
N TRP A 338 -6.24 5.39 5.70
CA TRP A 338 -5.69 4.40 6.62
C TRP A 338 -4.31 4.79 7.16
N LEU A 339 -3.42 5.30 6.29
CA LEU A 339 -2.09 5.78 6.67
C LEU A 339 -2.16 6.95 7.65
N SER A 340 -3.09 7.89 7.43
CA SER A 340 -3.24 9.09 8.27
C SER A 340 -3.69 8.80 9.71
N LEU A 341 -4.26 7.62 9.97
CA LEU A 341 -4.68 7.22 11.31
C LEU A 341 -3.51 6.93 12.24
N ILE A 342 -2.37 6.47 11.72
CA ILE A 342 -1.20 6.11 12.54
C ILE A 342 -0.62 7.34 13.25
N PRO A 343 -0.32 8.47 12.56
CA PRO A 343 0.10 9.70 13.22
C PRO A 343 -0.93 10.25 14.19
N SER A 344 -2.23 10.15 13.87
CA SER A 344 -3.31 10.60 14.76
C SER A 344 -3.29 9.90 16.12
N TYR A 345 -2.97 8.60 16.15
CA TYR A 345 -2.78 7.90 17.43
C TYR A 345 -1.52 8.35 18.17
N ASN A 346 -0.44 8.69 17.46
CA ASN A 346 0.77 9.25 18.06
C ASN A 346 0.51 10.63 18.70
N GLU A 347 -0.27 11.49 18.03
CA GLU A 347 -0.70 12.80 18.58
C GLU A 347 -1.57 12.62 19.83
N GLN A 348 -2.57 11.72 19.81
CA GLN A 348 -3.38 11.41 20.98
C GLN A 348 -2.55 10.89 22.15
N PHE A 349 -1.53 10.09 21.83
CA PHE A 349 -0.57 9.59 22.81
C PHE A 349 0.25 10.74 23.41
N TYR A 350 0.83 11.60 22.57
CA TYR A 350 1.54 12.80 23.00
C TYR A 350 0.70 13.64 23.97
N HIS A 351 -0.53 13.98 23.60
CA HIS A 351 -1.43 14.76 24.47
C HIS A 351 -1.74 14.05 25.79
N SER A 352 -1.95 12.73 25.76
CA SER A 352 -2.21 11.94 26.96
C SER A 352 -0.99 11.91 27.90
N THR A 353 0.21 11.78 27.34
CA THR A 353 1.47 11.78 28.10
C THR A 353 1.77 13.16 28.66
N MET A 354 1.59 14.21 27.86
CA MET A 354 1.80 15.60 28.29
C MET A 354 0.85 15.97 29.44
N LYS A 355 -0.44 15.64 29.34
CA LYS A 355 -1.41 15.88 30.42
C LYS A 355 -1.01 15.21 31.73
N ARG A 356 -0.51 13.97 31.67
CA ARG A 356 -0.03 13.24 32.85
C ARG A 356 1.27 13.79 33.40
N TYR A 357 2.18 14.22 32.54
CA TYR A 357 3.42 14.87 32.94
C TYR A 357 3.13 16.16 33.71
N VAL A 358 2.28 17.04 33.17
CA VAL A 358 1.85 18.28 33.83
C VAL A 358 1.16 17.99 35.16
N HIS A 359 0.23 17.03 35.20
CA HIS A 359 -0.44 16.65 36.45
C HIS A 359 0.56 16.12 37.50
N SER A 360 1.53 15.31 37.10
CA SER A 360 2.58 14.84 38.01
C SER A 360 3.46 15.97 38.53
N PHE A 361 3.67 17.02 37.73
CA PHE A 361 4.43 18.21 38.13
C PHE A 361 3.68 18.99 39.21
N VAL A 362 2.40 19.31 38.98
CA VAL A 362 1.53 20.04 39.93
C VAL A 362 1.38 19.30 41.25
N VAL A 363 1.10 18.00 41.23
CA VAL A 363 0.93 17.19 42.46
C VAL A 363 2.21 17.14 43.29
N VAL A 364 3.38 17.04 42.65
CA VAL A 364 4.65 16.98 43.38
C VAL A 364 5.04 18.35 43.94
N ASP A 365 4.75 19.44 43.23
CA ASP A 365 5.01 20.79 43.74
C ASP A 365 4.14 21.09 44.99
N ASN A 366 2.87 20.72 44.95
CA ASN A 366 1.96 20.83 46.10
C ASN A 366 2.42 19.97 47.29
N HIS A 367 2.91 18.75 47.05
CA HIS A 367 3.48 17.92 48.12
C HIS A 367 4.80 18.48 48.68
N HIS A 368 5.62 19.13 47.86
CA HIS A 368 6.84 19.79 48.33
C HIS A 368 6.54 21.02 49.19
N GLN A 369 5.48 21.77 48.89
CA GLN A 369 5.02 22.86 49.74
C GLN A 369 4.51 22.35 51.09
N HIS A 370 3.70 21.29 51.13
CA HIS A 370 3.20 20.72 52.39
C HIS A 370 4.30 20.04 53.23
N GLN A 371 5.30 19.41 52.62
CA GLN A 371 6.39 18.74 53.35
C GLN A 371 7.44 19.70 53.94
N LYS A 372 7.53 20.95 53.47
CA LYS A 372 8.40 21.96 54.10
C LYS A 372 7.98 22.28 55.55
N HIS A 373 6.73 21.97 55.93
CA HIS A 373 6.19 22.22 57.27
C HIS A 373 6.38 21.08 58.29
N GLN A 374 6.89 19.90 57.90
CA GLN A 374 7.10 18.78 58.83
C GLN A 374 8.52 18.20 58.67
N HIS A 375 9.47 18.62 59.50
CA HIS A 375 10.85 18.14 59.43
C HIS A 375 11.31 17.39 60.71
N HIS A 376 11.33 16.06 60.65
CA HIS A 376 12.26 15.21 61.41
C HIS A 376 13.60 15.06 60.65
N ARG A 377 14.72 15.10 61.37
CA ARG A 377 16.10 15.28 60.87
C ARG A 377 16.79 14.03 60.28
N HIS A 378 16.28 12.81 60.46
CA HIS A 378 17.08 11.59 60.22
C HIS A 378 17.08 10.96 58.81
N GLN A 379 16.40 11.53 57.80
CA GLN A 379 16.33 10.92 56.45
C GLN A 379 16.93 11.79 55.31
N ARG A 380 17.83 12.73 55.61
CA ARG A 380 18.29 13.73 54.63
C ARG A 380 19.06 13.14 53.44
N HIS A 381 19.96 12.19 53.67
CA HIS A 381 20.82 11.65 52.61
C HIS A 381 20.06 10.75 51.61
N PHE A 382 19.18 9.87 52.11
CA PHE A 382 18.33 9.02 51.27
C PHE A 382 17.33 9.85 50.45
N LYS A 383 16.78 10.92 51.04
CA LYS A 383 15.89 11.87 50.36
C LYS A 383 16.63 12.64 49.25
N GLN A 384 17.90 12.96 49.42
CA GLN A 384 18.70 13.67 48.40
C GLN A 384 19.00 12.78 47.18
N LEU A 385 19.38 11.52 47.40
CA LEU A 385 19.56 10.53 46.33
C LEU A 385 18.26 10.25 45.57
N GLN A 386 17.13 10.17 46.29
CA GLN A 386 15.80 10.04 45.66
C GLN A 386 15.44 11.27 44.81
N ARG A 387 15.75 12.49 45.26
CA ARG A 387 15.53 13.73 44.49
C ARG A 387 16.33 13.75 43.18
N ILE A 388 17.62 13.40 43.24
CA ILE A 388 18.48 13.35 42.03
C ILE A 388 17.94 12.32 41.04
N ARG A 389 17.51 11.15 41.53
CA ARG A 389 16.91 10.10 40.67
C ARG A 389 15.61 10.56 40.03
N GLN A 390 14.71 11.19 40.81
CA GLN A 390 13.45 11.74 40.32
C GLN A 390 13.67 12.85 39.29
N PHE A 391 14.65 13.74 39.52
CA PHE A 391 15.01 14.80 38.58
C PHE A 391 15.50 14.23 37.24
N ARG A 392 16.40 13.23 37.30
CA ARG A 392 16.89 12.54 36.10
C ARG A 392 15.75 11.86 35.31
N ASP A 393 14.84 11.19 36.01
CA ASP A 393 13.70 10.53 35.36
C ASP A 393 12.76 11.56 34.73
N ARG A 394 12.57 12.74 35.34
CA ARG A 394 11.79 13.84 34.75
C ARG A 394 12.43 14.40 33.49
N LEU A 395 13.75 14.63 33.49
CA LEU A 395 14.47 15.10 32.31
C LEU A 395 14.37 14.10 31.15
N LYS A 396 14.44 12.80 31.44
CA LYS A 396 14.25 11.76 30.43
C LYS A 396 12.84 11.77 29.84
N ILE A 397 11.82 11.96 30.69
CA ILE A 397 10.44 12.03 30.25
C ILE A 397 10.20 13.29 29.41
N SER A 398 10.69 14.45 29.84
CA SER A 398 10.51 15.71 29.10
C SER A 398 11.19 15.65 27.73
N HIS A 399 12.43 15.15 27.68
CA HIS A 399 13.15 14.96 26.42
C HIS A 399 12.39 14.01 25.49
N PHE A 400 11.86 12.91 26.01
CA PHE A 400 11.08 11.98 25.19
C PHE A 400 9.76 12.58 24.71
N ILE A 401 9.05 13.36 25.54
CA ILE A 401 7.82 14.07 25.12
C ILE A 401 8.15 15.02 23.97
N GLN A 402 9.24 15.78 24.07
CA GLN A 402 9.71 16.64 22.98
C GLN A 402 10.04 15.82 21.72
N SER A 403 10.74 14.70 21.87
CA SER A 403 11.03 13.80 20.75
C SER A 403 9.76 13.24 20.10
N ILE A 404 8.69 12.98 20.84
CA ILE A 404 7.41 12.51 20.27
C ILE A 404 6.70 13.61 19.50
N SER A 405 6.73 14.86 19.98
CA SER A 405 6.10 15.97 19.24
C SER A 405 6.82 16.26 17.93
N GLU A 406 8.14 16.06 17.90
CA GLU A 406 8.97 16.38 16.73
C GLU A 406 9.16 15.19 15.78
N ASN A 407 8.82 13.96 16.18
CA ASN A 407 9.06 12.79 15.36
C ASN A 407 8.02 12.61 14.23
N LEU A 408 8.50 12.14 13.09
CA LEU A 408 7.67 11.74 11.96
C LEU A 408 7.16 10.30 12.16
N PHE A 409 6.33 10.09 13.19
CA PHE A 409 5.73 8.78 13.49
C PHE A 409 4.63 8.44 12.48
N GLY A 410 5.00 7.82 11.35
CA GLY A 410 4.06 7.45 10.31
C GLY A 410 4.73 7.29 8.96
N PHE A 411 4.00 7.64 7.91
CA PHE A 411 4.41 7.46 6.52
C PHE A 411 4.53 8.79 5.78
N THR A 412 5.41 8.82 4.79
CA THR A 412 5.66 9.98 3.93
C THR A 412 5.39 9.60 2.47
N CYS A 413 4.84 10.52 1.69
CA CYS A 413 4.75 10.38 0.24
C CYS A 413 6.07 10.89 -0.38
N GLY A 414 7.02 9.98 -0.57
CA GLY A 414 8.43 10.25 -0.87
C GLY A 414 9.04 11.32 0.03
N GLN A 415 9.61 12.37 -0.55
CA GLN A 415 10.15 13.53 0.16
C GLN A 415 9.19 14.72 0.19
N ILE A 416 7.98 14.58 -0.36
CA ILE A 416 7.09 15.71 -0.62
C ILE A 416 6.34 16.12 0.65
N PHE A 417 5.69 15.16 1.32
CA PHE A 417 4.92 15.46 2.53
C PHE A 417 4.74 14.24 3.44
N PHE A 418 4.51 14.53 4.73
CA PHE A 418 4.12 13.55 5.73
C PHE A 418 2.60 13.32 5.71
N ILE A 419 2.19 12.06 5.71
CA ILE A 419 0.78 11.66 5.57
C ILE A 419 0.10 11.72 6.93
N ASN A 420 -0.41 12.90 7.29
CA ASN A 420 -1.25 13.10 8.47
C ASN A 420 -2.72 13.35 8.08
N LYS A 421 -3.59 13.47 9.08
CA LYS A 421 -5.04 13.68 8.88
C LYS A 421 -5.32 14.96 8.08
N TYR A 422 -4.59 16.04 8.35
CA TYR A 422 -4.76 17.32 7.66
C TYR A 422 -4.37 17.22 6.18
N LYS A 423 -3.23 16.61 5.87
CA LYS A 423 -2.78 16.39 4.49
C LYS A 423 -3.71 15.47 3.73
N TRP A 424 -4.28 14.45 4.37
CA TRP A 424 -5.32 13.64 3.74
C TRP A 424 -6.56 14.47 3.37
N ILE A 425 -7.06 15.33 4.27
CA ILE A 425 -8.20 16.23 3.98
C ILE A 425 -7.84 17.20 2.86
N GLU A 426 -6.65 17.80 2.91
CA GLU A 426 -6.16 18.73 1.89
C GLU A 426 -6.11 18.06 0.50
N LEU A 427 -5.54 16.86 0.41
CA LEU A 427 -5.50 16.07 -0.83
C LEU A 427 -6.90 15.73 -1.32
N PHE A 428 -7.80 15.32 -0.42
CA PHE A 428 -9.18 15.03 -0.78
C PHE A 428 -9.89 16.26 -1.36
N MET A 429 -9.77 17.41 -0.68
CA MET A 429 -10.38 18.68 -1.12
C MET A 429 -9.79 19.15 -2.45
N PHE A 430 -8.47 19.09 -2.62
CA PHE A 430 -7.81 19.47 -3.87
C PHE A 430 -8.29 18.59 -5.03
N ASN A 431 -8.41 17.28 -4.80
CA ASN A 431 -8.91 16.37 -5.81
C ASN A 431 -10.38 16.60 -6.13
N PHE A 432 -11.20 16.88 -5.12
CA PHE A 432 -12.60 17.21 -5.31
C PHE A 432 -12.76 18.48 -6.17
N VAL A 433 -11.98 19.52 -5.88
CA VAL A 433 -11.95 20.75 -6.68
C VAL A 433 -11.51 20.47 -8.11
N ILE A 434 -10.46 19.65 -8.32
CA ILE A 434 -10.03 19.23 -9.66
C ILE A 434 -11.20 18.57 -10.40
N VAL A 435 -11.88 17.60 -9.78
CA VAL A 435 -13.03 16.93 -10.39
C VAL A 435 -14.12 17.92 -10.76
N CYS A 436 -14.45 18.85 -9.87
CA CYS A 436 -15.45 19.89 -10.14
C CYS A 436 -15.03 20.84 -11.26
N LEU A 437 -13.76 21.26 -11.31
CA LEU A 437 -13.23 22.14 -12.36
C LEU A 437 -13.22 21.45 -13.73
N PHE A 438 -12.84 20.18 -13.77
CA PHE A 438 -12.94 19.36 -14.98
C PHE A 438 -14.41 19.19 -15.39
N TYR A 439 -15.29 18.82 -14.46
CA TYR A 439 -16.73 18.69 -14.76
C TYR A 439 -17.32 19.98 -15.33
N LYS A 440 -17.01 21.14 -14.72
CA LYS A 440 -17.50 22.45 -15.18
C LYS A 440 -16.98 22.83 -16.57
N LYS A 441 -15.73 22.52 -16.92
CA LYS A 441 -15.15 22.91 -18.22
C LYS A 441 -15.59 22.01 -19.37
N PHE A 442 -16.09 20.81 -19.08
CA PHE A 442 -16.44 19.81 -20.08
C PHE A 442 -17.95 19.52 -20.19
N CYS A 443 -18.75 19.81 -19.15
CA CYS A 443 -20.21 19.62 -19.16
C CYS A 443 -21.02 20.92 -19.26
N LEU A 444 -20.41 22.09 -19.03
CA LEU A 444 -20.95 23.42 -19.34
C LEU A 444 -20.08 24.05 -20.42
#